data_AF-A0A2E6XZ14-F1
#
_entry.id   AF-A0A2E6XZ14-F1
#
_cell.length_a   1.000
_cell.length_b   1.000
_cell.length_c   1.000
_cell.angle_alpha   90.00
_cell.angle_beta   90.00
_cell.angle_gamma   90.00
#
_symmetry.space_group_name_H-M   'P 1'
#
loop_
_entity.id
_entity.type
_entity.pdbx_description
1 polymer ?
#
loop_
_entity_poly.entity_id
_entity_poly.type
_entity_poly.pdbx_seq_one_letter_code
_entity_poly.pdbx_strand_id
1 'polypeptide(L)'
;MKIGFIGLLASVAVLTASGAVAQDGLVDGAVGLCQQALSGATGEGHDLAAVEGKPANPFAERGYKGSLNGVPVLVGVGEKFGNDLCDVQFPEAGAEAYEVVNADLKQRFGEEGTIYDKPDGAYGYRGEIWADSDAVENGAVDDLKLGGIPFSTVMVQYADEPFRQTGNRTGLLLELTGR
;
A
#
# COMPACT_ATOMS: atom_id res chain seq x y z
N MET A 1 -24.03 -61.51 10.42
CA MET A 1 -24.56 -60.14 10.68
C MET A 1 -23.35 -59.24 10.83
N LYS A 2 -23.07 -58.33 9.86
CA LYS A 2 -23.58 -56.93 9.80
C LYS A 2 -23.32 -56.20 11.13
N ILE A 3 -22.58 -55.10 11.29
CA ILE A 3 -22.03 -53.98 10.48
C ILE A 3 -20.89 -53.42 11.38
N GLY A 4 -19.66 -53.19 10.92
CA GLY A 4 -19.22 -51.94 10.29
C GLY A 4 -19.02 -50.81 11.31
N PHE A 5 -17.78 -50.36 11.54
CA PHE A 5 -17.49 -48.98 11.92
C PHE A 5 -16.02 -48.66 11.56
N ILE A 6 -15.81 -48.32 10.29
CA ILE A 6 -14.59 -47.63 9.84
C ILE A 6 -14.78 -46.18 10.25
N GLY A 7 -14.20 -45.80 11.39
CA GLY A 7 -14.15 -44.41 11.85
C GLY A 7 -13.09 -43.66 11.07
N LEU A 8 -13.51 -43.07 9.95
CA LEU A 8 -12.79 -42.10 9.16
C LEU A 8 -12.49 -40.87 10.04
N LEU A 9 -11.26 -40.72 10.54
CA LEU A 9 -10.80 -39.47 11.14
C LEU A 9 -10.65 -38.45 10.02
N ALA A 10 -11.73 -37.70 9.78
CA ALA A 10 -11.73 -36.55 8.88
C ALA A 10 -10.71 -35.52 9.38
N SER A 11 -9.64 -35.37 8.61
CA SER A 11 -8.68 -34.28 8.73
C SER A 11 -9.43 -32.97 8.56
N VAL A 12 -9.64 -32.23 9.64
CA VAL A 12 -9.99 -30.81 9.56
C VAL A 12 -8.71 -30.10 9.16
N ALA A 13 -8.43 -30.09 7.85
CA ALA A 13 -7.55 -29.10 7.27
C ALA A 13 -8.24 -27.76 7.50
N VAL A 14 -7.84 -27.06 8.57
CA VAL A 14 -8.06 -25.64 8.69
C VAL A 14 -7.20 -25.02 7.59
N LEU A 15 -7.77 -24.89 6.39
CA LEU A 15 -7.27 -23.93 5.43
C LEU A 15 -7.47 -22.57 6.09
N THR A 16 -6.44 -22.08 6.76
CA THR A 16 -6.27 -20.65 6.95
C THR A 16 -6.22 -20.08 5.54
N ALA A 17 -7.33 -19.50 5.10
CA ALA A 17 -7.34 -18.55 4.01
C ALA A 17 -6.54 -17.33 4.48
N SER A 18 -5.22 -17.45 4.55
CA SER A 18 -4.34 -16.32 4.33
C SER A 18 -4.70 -15.87 2.92
N GLY A 19 -5.49 -14.80 2.83
CA GLY A 19 -5.89 -14.23 1.56
C GLY A 19 -4.62 -13.92 0.79
N ALA A 20 -4.29 -14.78 -0.18
CA ALA A 20 -3.28 -14.47 -1.17
C ALA A 20 -3.83 -13.23 -1.88
N VAL A 21 -3.29 -12.06 -1.51
CA VAL A 21 -3.49 -10.83 -2.27
C VAL A 21 -3.17 -11.22 -3.71
N ALA A 22 -4.09 -11.03 -4.65
CA ALA A 22 -3.72 -11.11 -6.06
C ALA A 22 -2.72 -9.96 -6.29
N GLN A 23 -1.43 -10.30 -6.24
CA GLN A 23 -0.32 -9.37 -6.02
C GLN A 23 -0.03 -8.51 -7.27
N ASP A 24 -0.54 -8.93 -8.43
CA ASP A 24 -0.38 -8.20 -9.68
C ASP A 24 -1.17 -6.89 -9.68
N GLY A 25 -0.50 -5.81 -10.10
CA GLY A 25 -1.11 -4.52 -10.35
C GLY A 25 -1.43 -3.68 -9.12
N LEU A 26 -0.83 -3.97 -7.96
CA LEU A 26 -1.03 -3.14 -6.74
C LEU A 26 -0.59 -1.68 -6.96
N VAL A 27 0.53 -1.44 -7.64
CA VAL A 27 1.01 -0.08 -7.96
C VAL A 27 0.03 0.64 -8.88
N ASP A 28 -0.33 0.04 -10.01
CA ASP A 28 -1.26 0.67 -10.97
C ASP A 28 -2.66 0.86 -10.39
N GLY A 29 -3.13 -0.11 -9.59
CA GLY A 29 -4.38 -0.02 -8.87
C GLY A 29 -4.40 1.10 -7.84
N ALA A 30 -3.33 1.25 -7.05
CA ALA A 30 -3.18 2.36 -6.11
C ALA A 30 -3.13 3.72 -6.84
N VAL A 31 -2.44 3.81 -7.98
CA VAL A 31 -2.43 5.00 -8.83
C VAL A 31 -3.86 5.33 -9.31
N GLY A 32 -4.62 4.35 -9.77
CA GLY A 32 -6.02 4.53 -10.19
C GLY A 32 -6.95 4.97 -9.05
N LEU A 33 -6.76 4.43 -7.85
CA LEU A 33 -7.47 4.89 -6.64
C LEU A 33 -7.13 6.34 -6.30
N CYS A 34 -5.85 6.71 -6.40
CA CYS A 34 -5.40 8.06 -6.12
C CYS A 34 -5.98 9.09 -7.07
N GLN A 35 -6.04 8.79 -8.36
CA GLN A 35 -6.68 9.68 -9.34
C GLN A 35 -8.17 9.91 -9.01
N GLN A 36 -8.90 8.86 -8.62
CA GLN A 36 -10.30 8.97 -8.21
C GLN A 36 -10.46 9.79 -6.93
N ALA A 37 -9.66 9.49 -5.91
CA ALA A 37 -9.72 10.17 -4.61
C ALA A 37 -9.36 11.67 -4.72
N LEU A 38 -8.31 12.01 -5.47
CA LEU A 38 -7.87 13.40 -5.68
C LEU A 38 -8.88 14.22 -6.48
N SER A 39 -9.41 13.65 -7.57
CA SER A 39 -10.43 14.31 -8.40
C SER A 39 -11.79 14.46 -7.70
N GLY A 40 -12.01 13.73 -6.59
CA GLY A 40 -13.31 13.66 -5.93
C GLY A 40 -14.37 12.93 -6.75
N ALA A 41 -13.99 12.28 -7.85
CA ALA A 41 -14.89 11.51 -8.69
C ALA A 41 -15.15 10.14 -8.06
N THR A 42 -16.34 9.95 -7.50
CA THR A 42 -16.87 8.64 -7.14
C THR A 42 -17.40 7.96 -8.41
N GLY A 43 -16.50 7.49 -9.27
CA GLY A 43 -16.83 6.80 -10.53
C GLY A 43 -16.85 5.27 -10.38
N GLU A 44 -17.64 4.60 -11.21
CA GLU A 44 -17.86 3.15 -11.20
C GLU A 44 -16.54 2.35 -11.32
N GLY A 45 -16.26 1.48 -10.35
CA GLY A 45 -15.19 0.47 -10.46
C GLY A 45 -14.38 0.21 -9.19
N HIS A 46 -14.31 1.16 -8.25
CA HIS A 46 -13.49 1.01 -7.03
C HIS A 46 -14.20 1.37 -5.71
N ASP A 47 -15.48 1.76 -5.77
CA ASP A 47 -16.36 2.05 -4.63
C ASP A 47 -15.69 2.80 -3.47
N LEU A 48 -14.98 3.90 -3.78
CA LEU A 48 -14.41 4.76 -2.76
C LEU A 48 -15.53 5.49 -1.99
N ALA A 49 -15.80 5.01 -0.79
CA ALA A 49 -16.72 5.65 0.15
C ALA A 49 -15.94 6.60 1.06
N ALA A 50 -16.37 7.87 1.12
CA ALA A 50 -15.78 8.83 2.05
C ALA A 50 -15.92 8.35 3.51
N VAL A 51 -14.88 8.57 4.32
CA VAL A 51 -14.95 8.31 5.77
C VAL A 51 -15.05 9.60 6.55
N GLU A 52 -15.82 9.57 7.63
CA GLU A 52 -15.84 10.66 8.60
C GLU A 52 -14.58 10.63 9.49
N GLY A 53 -14.08 11.82 9.83
CA GLY A 53 -12.92 11.99 10.69
C GLY A 53 -11.60 12.19 9.94
N LYS A 54 -10.55 12.55 10.69
CA LYS A 54 -9.24 12.81 10.13
C LYS A 54 -8.52 11.49 9.83
N PRO A 55 -7.93 11.30 8.63
CA PRO A 55 -7.07 10.15 8.34
C PRO A 55 -5.85 10.07 9.27
N ALA A 56 -5.27 8.88 9.40
CA ALA A 56 -4.11 8.65 10.27
C ALA A 56 -2.82 9.30 9.74
N ASN A 57 -2.67 9.47 8.42
CA ASN A 57 -1.59 10.25 7.84
C ASN A 57 -1.78 11.73 8.23
N PRO A 58 -0.81 12.38 8.90
CA PRO A 58 -0.98 13.74 9.43
C PRO A 58 -1.21 14.81 8.35
N PHE A 59 -0.75 14.55 7.12
CA PHE A 59 -0.87 15.41 5.95
C PHE A 59 -2.15 15.15 5.14
N ALA A 60 -2.86 14.05 5.40
CA ALA A 60 -4.12 13.77 4.74
C ALA A 60 -5.26 14.54 5.41
N GLU A 61 -6.12 15.11 4.57
CA GLU A 61 -7.25 15.96 4.94
C GLU A 61 -8.58 15.24 4.78
N ARG A 62 -8.68 14.38 3.77
CA ARG A 62 -9.87 13.57 3.44
C ARG A 62 -9.48 12.10 3.37
N GLY A 63 -10.40 11.23 3.78
CA GLY A 63 -10.21 9.80 3.78
C GLY A 63 -11.31 9.08 3.01
N TYR A 64 -10.96 7.93 2.45
CA TYR A 64 -11.86 7.03 1.76
C TYR A 64 -11.59 5.58 2.17
N LYS A 65 -12.63 4.76 2.11
CA LYS A 65 -12.57 3.30 2.18
C LYS A 65 -12.93 2.75 0.81
N GLY A 66 -12.24 1.71 0.37
CA GLY A 66 -12.59 0.99 -0.85
C GLY A 66 -12.01 -0.41 -0.84
N SER A 67 -11.89 -0.97 -2.03
CA SER A 67 -11.17 -2.23 -2.23
C SER A 67 -10.32 -2.19 -3.49
N LEU A 68 -9.20 -2.91 -3.47
CA LEU A 68 -8.38 -3.19 -4.64
C LEU A 68 -8.17 -4.70 -4.73
N ASN A 69 -8.55 -5.31 -5.86
CA ASN A 69 -8.50 -6.77 -6.04
C ASN A 69 -9.20 -7.56 -4.91
N GLY A 70 -10.29 -7.00 -4.35
CA GLY A 70 -11.03 -7.59 -3.22
C GLY A 70 -10.37 -7.38 -1.85
N VAL A 71 -9.20 -6.74 -1.79
CA VAL A 71 -8.51 -6.39 -0.54
C VAL A 71 -9.00 -5.03 -0.04
N PRO A 72 -9.41 -4.90 1.24
CA PRO A 72 -9.78 -3.62 1.82
C PRO A 72 -8.62 -2.62 1.79
N VAL A 73 -8.92 -1.39 1.37
CA VAL A 73 -7.96 -0.28 1.37
C VAL A 73 -8.52 0.95 2.06
N LEU A 74 -7.62 1.72 2.68
CA LEU A 74 -7.89 3.07 3.15
C LEU A 74 -7.08 4.03 2.29
N VAL A 75 -7.72 5.07 1.77
CA VAL A 75 -7.06 6.08 0.94
C VAL A 75 -7.16 7.44 1.64
N GLY A 76 -6.03 8.05 1.98
CA GLY A 76 -5.96 9.43 2.44
C GLY A 76 -5.53 10.36 1.31
N VAL A 77 -6.15 11.53 1.19
CA VAL A 77 -5.68 12.60 0.28
C VAL A 77 -5.55 13.92 1.01
N GLY A 78 -4.60 14.75 0.59
CA GLY A 78 -4.33 16.06 1.20
C GLY A 78 -3.18 16.76 0.51
N GLU A 79 -2.41 17.53 1.28
CA GLU A 79 -1.23 18.24 0.79
C GLU A 79 -0.01 17.94 1.67
N LYS A 80 1.13 17.65 1.05
CA LYS A 80 2.41 17.46 1.72
C LYS A 80 3.48 18.30 1.03
N PHE A 81 4.05 19.24 1.78
CA PHE A 81 5.10 20.15 1.30
C PHE A 81 4.75 20.90 -0.01
N GLY A 82 3.49 21.31 -0.16
CA GLY A 82 3.02 22.06 -1.34
C GLY A 82 2.76 21.19 -2.58
N ASN A 83 2.63 19.88 -2.41
CA ASN A 83 2.27 18.93 -3.45
C ASN A 83 1.04 18.12 -3.01
N ASP A 84 0.24 17.67 -3.97
CA ASP A 84 -0.90 16.79 -3.72
C ASP A 84 -0.40 15.46 -3.17
N LEU A 85 -1.03 15.03 -2.08
CA LEU A 85 -0.75 13.76 -1.42
C LEU A 85 -1.89 12.79 -1.71
N CYS A 86 -1.53 11.57 -2.09
CA CYS A 86 -2.38 10.40 -1.96
C CYS A 86 -1.65 9.28 -1.22
N ASP A 87 -2.31 8.70 -0.23
CA ASP A 87 -1.76 7.68 0.67
C ASP A 87 -2.68 6.47 0.66
N VAL A 88 -2.24 5.36 0.06
CA VAL A 88 -3.00 4.12 -0.02
C VAL A 88 -2.47 3.14 1.01
N GLN A 89 -3.30 2.79 1.98
CA GLN A 89 -3.01 1.80 3.00
C GLN A 89 -3.77 0.50 2.73
N PHE A 90 -3.06 -0.62 2.86
CA PHE A 90 -3.59 -1.97 2.91
C PHE A 90 -3.37 -2.52 4.33
N PRO A 91 -4.33 -2.32 5.26
CA PRO A 91 -4.10 -2.56 6.69
C PRO A 91 -3.78 -4.01 7.04
N GLU A 92 -4.28 -4.95 6.22
CA GLU A 92 -4.16 -6.39 6.41
C GLU A 92 -3.10 -7.05 5.53
N ALA A 93 -2.40 -6.25 4.69
CA ALA A 93 -1.34 -6.78 3.83
C ALA A 93 -0.07 -7.02 4.65
N GLY A 94 0.54 -8.20 4.49
CA GLY A 94 1.80 -8.58 5.13
C GLY A 94 3.04 -8.08 4.39
N ALA A 95 4.21 -8.40 4.94
CA ALA A 95 5.51 -8.02 4.39
C ALA A 95 5.72 -8.52 2.95
N GLU A 96 5.10 -9.63 2.56
CA GLU A 96 5.14 -10.13 1.18
C GLU A 96 4.55 -9.14 0.17
N ALA A 97 3.53 -8.35 0.53
CA ALA A 97 2.97 -7.35 -0.36
C ALA A 97 3.92 -6.16 -0.53
N TYR A 98 4.70 -5.83 0.50
CA TYR A 98 5.79 -4.85 0.40
C TYR A 98 6.84 -5.31 -0.61
N GLU A 99 7.31 -6.55 -0.51
CA GLU A 99 8.33 -7.07 -1.43
C GLU A 99 7.86 -7.03 -2.89
N VAL A 100 6.57 -7.31 -3.15
CA VAL A 100 5.99 -7.20 -4.50
C VAL A 100 5.98 -5.76 -4.99
N VAL A 101 5.43 -4.83 -4.20
CA VAL A 101 5.36 -3.42 -4.59
C VAL A 101 6.76 -2.84 -4.76
N ASN A 102 7.68 -3.19 -3.87
CA ASN A 102 9.08 -2.79 -3.96
C ASN A 102 9.74 -3.30 -5.25
N ALA A 103 9.56 -4.58 -5.58
CA ALA A 103 10.09 -5.15 -6.81
C ALA A 103 9.50 -4.51 -8.07
N ASP A 104 8.19 -4.22 -8.09
CA ASP A 104 7.54 -3.53 -9.21
C ASP A 104 8.09 -2.10 -9.38
N LEU A 105 8.22 -1.33 -8.29
CA LEU A 105 8.79 0.02 -8.33
C LEU A 105 10.26 0.01 -8.79
N LYS A 106 11.09 -0.89 -8.26
CA LYS A 106 12.49 -1.08 -8.71
C LYS A 106 12.57 -1.42 -10.19
N GLN A 107 11.68 -2.29 -10.67
CA GLN A 107 11.63 -2.65 -12.09
C GLN A 107 11.23 -1.46 -12.97
N ARG A 108 10.26 -0.65 -12.54
CA ARG A 108 9.78 0.52 -13.29
C ARG A 108 10.79 1.64 -13.37
N PHE A 109 11.46 1.94 -12.25
CA PHE A 109 12.43 3.03 -12.18
C PHE A 109 13.84 2.61 -12.61
N GLY A 110 14.13 1.31 -12.62
CA GLY A 110 15.44 0.79 -13.02
C GLY A 110 16.52 0.96 -11.94
N GLU A 111 16.15 1.42 -10.75
CA GLU A 111 17.04 1.65 -9.62
C GLU A 111 16.37 1.39 -8.27
N GLU A 112 17.19 1.20 -7.25
CA GLU A 112 16.74 1.18 -5.86
C GLU A 112 16.46 2.60 -5.37
N GLY A 113 15.45 2.73 -4.52
CA GLY A 113 15.19 3.95 -3.78
C GLY A 113 16.15 4.13 -2.61
N THR A 114 15.97 5.21 -1.85
CA THR A 114 16.61 5.31 -0.54
C THR A 114 15.92 4.38 0.45
N ILE A 115 16.67 3.41 0.98
CA ILE A 115 16.20 2.36 1.88
C ILE A 115 16.26 2.80 3.35
N TYR A 116 15.18 2.57 4.09
CA TYR A 116 15.04 2.84 5.53
C TYR A 116 14.67 1.60 6.34
N ASP A 117 14.84 0.41 5.76
CA ASP A 117 14.46 -0.88 6.34
C ASP A 117 15.08 -1.14 7.71
N LYS A 118 14.23 -1.63 8.63
CA LYS A 118 14.58 -2.15 9.96
C LYS A 118 13.68 -3.35 10.31
N PRO A 119 13.73 -4.45 9.52
CA PRO A 119 12.84 -5.60 9.68
C PRO A 119 13.05 -6.32 11.02
N ASP A 120 14.29 -6.38 11.53
CA ASP A 120 14.59 -6.97 12.84
C ASP A 120 14.33 -5.99 14.01
N GLY A 121 13.80 -4.81 13.72
CA GLY A 121 13.44 -3.80 14.71
C GLY A 121 12.12 -4.11 15.42
N ALA A 122 11.83 -3.34 16.47
CA ALA A 122 10.64 -3.52 17.31
C ALA A 122 9.29 -3.37 16.56
N TYR A 123 9.30 -2.84 15.34
CA TYR A 123 8.09 -2.57 14.54
C TYR A 123 8.05 -3.32 13.21
N GLY A 124 9.04 -4.17 12.91
CA GLY A 124 9.13 -4.87 11.62
C GLY A 124 9.16 -3.93 10.41
N TYR A 125 9.69 -2.72 10.59
CA TYR A 125 9.52 -1.64 9.62
C TYR A 125 10.34 -1.89 8.36
N ARG A 126 9.72 -1.63 7.21
CA ARG A 126 10.38 -1.51 5.91
C ARG A 126 9.93 -0.23 5.24
N GLY A 127 10.80 0.40 4.48
CA GLY A 127 10.44 1.62 3.76
C GLY A 127 11.48 2.01 2.74
N GLU A 128 11.03 2.35 1.55
CA GLU A 128 11.88 2.79 0.45
C GLU A 128 11.22 3.96 -0.28
N ILE A 129 12.03 4.93 -0.70
CA ILE A 129 11.58 6.18 -1.33
C ILE A 129 12.30 6.43 -2.65
N TRP A 130 11.55 6.88 -3.65
CA TRP A 130 12.04 7.47 -4.89
C TRP A 130 11.54 8.90 -4.99
N ALA A 131 12.34 9.80 -5.56
CA ALA A 131 12.00 11.21 -5.72
C ALA A 131 12.49 11.76 -7.06
N ASP A 132 11.81 12.79 -7.58
CA ASP A 132 12.22 13.53 -8.79
C ASP A 132 13.31 14.58 -8.51
N SER A 133 14.11 14.36 -7.47
CA SER A 133 15.06 15.35 -6.97
C SER A 133 16.39 14.72 -6.57
N ASP A 134 17.46 15.30 -7.10
CA ASP A 134 18.85 15.01 -6.74
C ASP A 134 19.17 15.25 -5.24
N ALA A 135 18.26 15.91 -4.49
CA ALA A 135 18.41 16.08 -3.05
C ALA A 135 18.30 14.75 -2.28
N VAL A 136 17.78 13.70 -2.91
CA VAL A 136 17.80 12.33 -2.38
C VAL A 136 18.99 11.60 -2.98
N GLU A 137 20.01 11.32 -2.16
CA GLU A 137 21.32 10.79 -2.63
C GLU A 137 21.23 9.44 -3.36
N ASN A 138 20.19 8.63 -3.09
CA ASN A 138 19.86 7.38 -3.80
C ASN A 138 18.35 7.34 -4.13
N GLY A 139 17.93 6.81 -5.28
CA GLY A 139 16.51 6.83 -5.67
C GLY A 139 16.04 8.14 -6.28
N ALA A 140 16.96 8.97 -6.76
CA ALA A 140 16.66 10.14 -7.58
C ALA A 140 16.32 9.64 -9.00
N VAL A 141 15.05 9.69 -9.35
CA VAL A 141 14.55 9.22 -10.65
C VAL A 141 14.21 10.42 -11.51
N ASP A 142 15.01 10.64 -12.56
CA ASP A 142 14.69 11.62 -13.60
C ASP A 142 13.33 11.26 -14.23
N ASP A 143 12.38 12.20 -14.19
CA ASP A 143 11.02 12.00 -14.72
C ASP A 143 10.21 10.91 -13.99
N LEU A 144 10.24 10.92 -12.65
CA LEU A 144 9.49 10.00 -11.78
C LEU A 144 7.99 9.95 -12.13
N LYS A 145 7.57 8.84 -12.76
CA LYS A 145 6.21 8.65 -13.25
C LYS A 145 5.67 7.25 -12.97
N LEU A 146 4.38 7.17 -12.65
CA LEU A 146 3.62 5.92 -12.63
C LEU A 146 2.37 6.07 -13.50
N GLY A 147 2.14 5.16 -14.45
CA GLY A 147 1.02 5.27 -15.39
C GLY A 147 1.03 6.55 -16.24
N GLY A 148 2.20 7.16 -16.45
CA GLY A 148 2.36 8.44 -17.16
C GLY A 148 2.05 9.68 -16.31
N ILE A 149 1.72 9.52 -15.04
CA ILE A 149 1.44 10.61 -14.10
C ILE A 149 2.73 11.00 -13.38
N PRO A 150 3.11 12.29 -13.36
CA PRO A 150 4.29 12.75 -12.66
C PRO A 150 4.09 12.75 -11.13
N PHE A 151 5.12 12.35 -10.41
CA PHE A 151 5.18 12.41 -8.95
C PHE A 151 6.47 13.09 -8.52
N SER A 152 6.41 13.87 -7.44
CA SER A 152 7.60 14.35 -6.76
C SER A 152 8.23 13.27 -5.88
N THR A 153 7.39 12.35 -5.37
CA THR A 153 7.84 11.31 -4.44
C THR A 153 6.93 10.09 -4.51
N VAL A 154 7.54 8.91 -4.53
CA VAL A 154 6.87 7.62 -4.34
C VAL A 154 7.52 6.93 -3.15
N MET A 155 6.75 6.61 -2.12
CA MET A 155 7.25 5.93 -0.93
C MET A 155 6.42 4.68 -0.66
N VAL A 156 7.08 3.52 -0.61
CA VAL A 156 6.48 2.27 -0.13
C VAL A 156 6.94 2.03 1.29
N GLN A 157 6.03 1.64 2.19
CA GLN A 157 6.34 1.32 3.58
C GLN A 157 5.59 0.07 4.01
N TYR A 158 6.13 -0.62 5.00
CA TYR A 158 5.47 -1.68 5.74
C TYR A 158 5.79 -1.57 7.23
N ALA A 159 4.83 -1.90 8.09
CA ALA A 159 5.07 -2.08 9.51
C ALA A 159 4.18 -3.19 10.08
N ASP A 160 4.80 -4.09 10.85
CA ASP A 160 4.11 -5.13 11.62
C ASP A 160 3.31 -4.51 12.78
N GLU A 161 3.87 -3.47 13.41
CA GLU A 161 3.31 -2.82 14.59
C GLU A 161 3.14 -1.31 14.38
N PRO A 162 2.11 -0.68 14.99
CA PRO A 162 1.86 0.75 14.81
C PRO A 162 2.93 1.57 15.51
N PHE A 163 3.47 2.59 14.81
CA PHE A 163 4.38 3.55 15.42
C PHE A 163 4.33 4.93 14.75
N ARG A 164 4.98 5.91 15.38
CA ARG A 164 4.78 7.33 15.04
C ARG A 164 5.12 7.68 13.58
N GLN A 165 6.14 7.07 12.98
CA GLN A 165 6.57 7.41 11.62
C GLN A 165 5.52 7.01 10.58
N THR A 166 4.85 5.88 10.79
CA THR A 166 3.73 5.46 9.95
C THR A 166 2.42 6.13 10.36
N GLY A 167 2.41 7.14 11.24
CA GLY A 167 1.16 7.71 11.76
C GLY A 167 0.31 6.70 12.54
N ASN A 168 0.97 5.74 13.21
CA ASN A 168 0.36 4.61 13.92
C ASN A 168 -0.43 3.65 13.02
N ARG A 169 -0.06 3.57 11.74
CA ARG A 169 -0.62 2.61 10.77
C ARG A 169 0.25 1.35 10.70
N THR A 170 -0.39 0.23 10.39
CA THR A 170 0.21 -1.08 10.11
C THR A 170 -0.09 -1.52 8.68
N GLY A 171 0.57 -2.59 8.25
CA GLY A 171 0.42 -3.18 6.92
C GLY A 171 1.21 -2.41 5.86
N LEU A 172 0.84 -2.59 4.60
CA LEU A 172 1.47 -1.92 3.46
C LEU A 172 0.92 -0.51 3.29
N LEU A 173 1.81 0.45 3.05
CA LEU A 173 1.49 1.85 2.73
C LEU A 173 2.18 2.22 1.43
N LEU A 174 1.45 2.82 0.50
CA LEU A 174 2.00 3.44 -0.70
C LEU A 174 1.60 4.92 -0.71
N GLU A 175 2.59 5.79 -0.48
CA GLU A 175 2.42 7.24 -0.46
C GLU A 175 2.92 7.81 -1.78
N LEU A 176 2.02 8.47 -2.51
CA LEU A 176 2.27 9.13 -3.78
C LEU A 176 2.09 10.63 -3.59
N THR A 177 3.14 11.40 -3.85
CA THR A 177 3.12 12.86 -3.75
C THR A 177 3.45 13.44 -5.13
N GLY A 178 2.64 14.35 -5.66
CA GLY A 178 2.80 14.89 -7.02
C GLY A 178 2.02 16.18 -7.27
N ARG A 179 2.09 16.74 -8.48
CA ARG A 179 1.35 17.93 -8.91
C ARG A 179 0.51 17.63 -10.14
#